data_AF-A0A564VH18-F1
#
_entry.id   AF-A0A564VH18-F1
#
_cell.length_a   1.000
_cell.length_b   1.000
_cell.length_c   1.000
_cell.angle_alpha   90.00
_cell.angle_beta   90.00
_cell.angle_gamma   90.00
#
_symmetry.space_group_name_H-M   'P 1'
#
loop_
_entity.id
_entity.type
_entity.pdbx_description
1 polymer ?
#
loop_
_entity_poly.entity_id
_entity_poly.type
_entity_poly.pdbx_seq_one_letter_code
_entity_poly.pdbx_strand_id
1 'polypeptide(L)'
;MYLRDSNYKKFGFGKFYTLDSKPAITNQDRIDNSPYASDAASYQNIIDQLNKEEHPQFLQLVTMQNHMTYDNWYSNNQFDWADTTENLNDYERGQINTYAKGVNITDQATIDFLNQLNTIDKPVTVVFYGDHLPSAYQTAAANKDNTLVLHQTDYFIWSNQASASAGAKLDAENTAYTSPNYFMEMAAERMTPRSRHISHSLLRHEPISLH
;
A
#
# COMPACT_ATOMS: atom_id res chain seq x y z
N MET A 1 6.22 -13.22 -10.52
CA MET A 1 4.73 -13.32 -10.57
C MET A 1 4.17 -12.23 -11.52
N TYR A 2 3.07 -12.48 -12.23
CA TYR A 2 2.37 -11.49 -13.10
C TYR A 2 3.21 -10.74 -14.15
N LEU A 3 4.32 -11.32 -14.63
CA LEU A 3 5.24 -10.70 -15.62
C LEU A 3 5.77 -9.31 -15.19
N ARG A 4 5.84 -9.04 -13.88
CA ARG A 4 6.29 -7.74 -13.34
C ARG A 4 7.73 -7.40 -13.73
N ASP A 5 8.60 -8.39 -13.79
CA ASP A 5 9.99 -8.25 -14.26
C ASP A 5 10.07 -7.69 -15.69
N SER A 6 9.27 -8.24 -16.61
CA SER A 6 9.23 -7.78 -18.00
C SER A 6 8.53 -6.42 -18.13
N ASN A 7 7.42 -6.24 -17.43
CA ASN A 7 6.59 -5.04 -17.57
C ASN A 7 7.23 -3.81 -16.92
N TYR A 8 7.82 -3.93 -15.72
CA TYR A 8 8.49 -2.81 -15.06
C TYR A 8 9.69 -2.31 -15.85
N LYS A 9 10.43 -3.22 -16.50
CA LYS A 9 11.48 -2.84 -17.45
C LYS A 9 10.94 -2.02 -18.62
N LYS A 10 9.79 -2.39 -19.18
CA LYS A 10 9.12 -1.61 -20.25
C LYS A 10 8.59 -0.27 -19.75
N PHE A 11 8.19 -0.18 -18.48
CA PHE A 11 7.77 1.06 -17.83
C PHE A 11 8.95 1.94 -17.40
N GLY A 12 10.18 1.50 -17.59
CA GLY A 12 11.39 2.29 -17.31
C GLY A 12 11.90 2.19 -15.88
N PHE A 13 11.45 1.22 -15.08
CA PHE A 13 12.06 0.95 -13.78
C PHE A 13 13.50 0.49 -13.96
N GLY A 14 14.42 1.17 -13.26
CA GLY A 14 15.84 0.81 -13.25
C GLY A 14 16.11 -0.43 -12.40
N LYS A 15 15.32 -0.62 -11.33
CA LYS A 15 15.50 -1.73 -10.38
C LYS A 15 14.16 -2.32 -9.97
N PHE A 16 14.12 -3.65 -9.85
CA PHE A 16 12.99 -4.39 -9.30
C PHE A 16 13.52 -5.44 -8.33
N TYR A 17 13.27 -5.23 -7.03
CA TYR A 17 13.71 -6.09 -5.95
C TYR A 17 12.55 -6.93 -5.41
N THR A 18 12.79 -8.22 -5.25
CA THR A 18 11.84 -9.19 -4.72
C THR A 18 12.49 -10.08 -3.67
N LEU A 19 11.70 -10.93 -3.02
CA LEU A 19 12.22 -11.97 -2.10
C LEU A 19 13.26 -12.91 -2.78
N ASP A 20 13.14 -13.12 -4.09
CA ASP A 20 13.95 -14.03 -4.89
C ASP A 20 14.87 -13.34 -5.93
N SER A 21 14.91 -12.01 -5.94
CA SER A 21 15.80 -11.26 -6.83
C SER A 21 17.26 -11.31 -6.40
N LYS A 22 18.17 -10.77 -7.23
CA LYS A 22 19.59 -10.62 -6.91
C LYS A 22 20.05 -9.18 -7.12
N PRO A 23 20.35 -8.41 -6.05
CA PRO A 23 20.13 -8.75 -4.63
C PRO A 23 18.64 -8.88 -4.29
N ALA A 24 18.32 -9.64 -3.24
CA ALA A 24 16.96 -9.73 -2.69
C ALA A 24 16.69 -8.56 -1.73
N ILE A 25 15.41 -8.30 -1.42
CA ILE A 25 15.04 -7.41 -0.31
C ILE A 25 15.54 -7.97 1.03
N THR A 26 15.91 -7.10 1.97
CA THR A 26 16.60 -7.50 3.21
C THR A 26 15.63 -7.86 4.32
N ASN A 27 14.57 -7.08 4.50
CA ASN A 27 13.58 -7.30 5.55
C ASN A 27 12.46 -8.19 4.99
N GLN A 28 12.29 -9.39 5.56
CA GLN A 28 11.36 -10.42 5.08
C GLN A 28 10.54 -11.06 6.21
N ASP A 29 10.51 -10.43 7.39
CA ASP A 29 9.86 -10.97 8.57
C ASP A 29 8.37 -11.18 8.35
N ARG A 30 7.85 -12.27 8.95
CA ARG A 30 6.45 -12.68 8.89
C ARG A 30 5.83 -12.58 10.28
N ILE A 31 4.50 -12.61 10.34
CA ILE A 31 3.76 -12.56 11.59
C ILE A 31 3.09 -13.91 11.83
N ASP A 32 3.40 -14.51 12.98
CA ASP A 32 2.85 -15.79 13.42
C ASP A 32 2.92 -16.86 12.33
N ASN A 33 1.79 -17.43 11.92
CA ASN A 33 1.73 -18.49 10.92
C ASN A 33 1.51 -17.96 9.49
N SER A 34 1.51 -16.63 9.29
CA SER A 34 1.32 -16.06 7.96
C SER A 34 2.48 -16.45 7.05
N PRO A 35 2.20 -16.91 5.81
CA PRO A 35 3.26 -17.26 4.86
C PRO A 35 3.89 -16.03 4.19
N TYR A 36 3.32 -14.84 4.38
CA TYR A 36 3.70 -13.62 3.68
C TYR A 36 4.60 -12.73 4.52
N ALA A 37 5.48 -11.98 3.83
CA ALA A 37 6.22 -10.90 4.46
C ALA A 37 5.24 -9.86 5.03
N SER A 38 5.56 -9.37 6.22
CA SER A 38 4.76 -8.36 6.91
C SER A 38 4.92 -6.99 6.26
N ASP A 39 3.87 -6.17 6.37
CA ASP A 39 3.88 -4.81 5.83
C ASP A 39 4.93 -3.95 6.57
N ALA A 40 5.16 -4.20 7.86
CA ALA A 40 6.24 -3.56 8.62
C ALA A 40 7.63 -3.86 8.03
N ALA A 41 7.92 -5.13 7.70
CA ALA A 41 9.17 -5.50 7.03
C ALA A 41 9.27 -4.88 5.63
N SER A 42 8.17 -4.89 4.86
CA SER A 42 8.10 -4.25 3.55
C SER A 42 8.39 -2.74 3.62
N TYR A 43 7.81 -2.02 4.60
CA TYR A 43 8.09 -0.60 4.83
C TYR A 43 9.53 -0.35 5.27
N GLN A 44 10.12 -1.24 6.07
CA GLN A 44 11.52 -1.10 6.47
C GLN A 44 12.46 -1.15 5.25
N ASN A 45 12.16 -1.96 4.23
CA ASN A 45 12.94 -1.93 2.98
C ASN A 45 12.89 -0.57 2.26
N ILE A 46 11.76 0.16 2.37
CA ILE A 46 11.64 1.52 1.83
C ILE A 46 12.49 2.50 2.63
N ILE A 47 12.43 2.44 3.96
CA ILE A 47 13.26 3.28 4.85
C ILE A 47 14.74 3.04 4.58
N ASP A 48 15.16 1.78 4.49
CA ASP A 48 16.54 1.41 4.18
C ASP A 48 16.99 1.93 2.80
N GLN A 49 16.10 1.90 1.80
CA GLN A 49 16.38 2.43 0.46
C GLN A 49 16.46 3.97 0.45
N LEU A 50 15.58 4.65 1.19
CA LEU A 50 15.62 6.10 1.35
C LEU A 50 16.93 6.57 2.01
N ASN A 51 17.44 5.82 2.98
CA ASN A 51 18.68 6.15 3.70
C ASN A 51 19.96 5.86 2.91
N LYS A 52 19.90 5.02 1.86
CA LYS A 52 21.07 4.67 1.03
C LYS A 52 21.45 5.75 0.02
N GLU A 53 20.48 6.50 -0.49
CA GLU A 53 20.68 7.43 -1.60
C GLU A 53 20.35 8.86 -1.17
N GLU A 54 21.19 9.81 -1.56
CA GLU A 54 20.95 11.21 -1.21
C GLU A 54 20.01 11.95 -2.19
N HIS A 55 19.93 11.45 -3.43
CA HIS A 55 19.16 12.08 -4.52
C HIS A 55 17.66 11.77 -4.42
N PRO A 56 16.79 12.53 -5.13
CA PRO A 56 15.36 12.23 -5.20
C PRO A 56 15.10 10.82 -5.75
N GLN A 57 14.12 10.12 -5.18
CA GLN A 57 13.79 8.75 -5.54
C GLN A 57 12.30 8.62 -5.86
N PHE A 58 11.97 7.75 -6.82
CA PHE A 58 10.62 7.22 -7.00
C PHE A 58 10.64 5.76 -6.58
N LEU A 59 9.88 5.43 -5.54
CA LEU A 59 9.81 4.09 -4.95
C LEU A 59 8.37 3.57 -5.04
N GLN A 60 8.21 2.37 -5.58
CA GLN A 60 6.92 1.66 -5.60
C GLN A 60 7.03 0.37 -4.79
N LEU A 61 6.24 0.25 -3.73
CA LEU A 61 6.12 -0.95 -2.91
C LEU A 61 4.81 -1.69 -3.22
N VAL A 62 4.87 -2.99 -3.43
CA VAL A 62 3.68 -3.86 -3.52
C VAL A 62 3.74 -4.85 -2.37
N THR A 63 2.87 -4.68 -1.38
CA THR A 63 2.84 -5.52 -0.17
C THR A 63 2.13 -6.85 -0.39
N MET A 64 2.30 -7.80 0.53
CA MET A 64 1.76 -9.16 0.44
C MET A 64 1.07 -9.66 1.71
N GLN A 65 1.16 -8.95 2.85
CA GLN A 65 0.67 -9.45 4.14
C GLN A 65 -0.81 -9.86 4.10
N ASN A 66 -1.64 -9.07 3.41
CA ASN A 66 -3.08 -9.26 3.33
C ASN A 66 -3.52 -9.96 2.02
N HIS A 67 -2.67 -10.84 1.47
CA HIS A 67 -3.03 -11.65 0.30
C HIS A 67 -3.80 -12.92 0.73
N MET A 68 -4.67 -13.45 -0.15
CA MET A 68 -5.40 -14.70 0.07
C MET A 68 -4.45 -15.91 0.25
N THR A 69 -4.76 -16.96 1.02
CA THR A 69 -6.08 -17.54 1.38
C THR A 69 -6.79 -17.04 2.65
N TYR A 70 -6.26 -16.09 3.40
CA TYR A 70 -6.87 -15.58 4.65
C TYR A 70 -7.22 -16.69 5.67
N ASP A 71 -6.26 -17.55 5.99
CA ASP A 71 -6.46 -18.57 7.04
C ASP A 71 -6.17 -18.00 8.42
N ASN A 72 -6.51 -18.73 9.50
CA ASN A 72 -6.29 -18.30 10.89
C ASN A 72 -4.79 -18.20 11.27
N TRP A 73 -4.09 -17.23 10.68
CA TRP A 73 -2.65 -17.07 10.74
C TRP A 73 -2.19 -16.34 11.99
N TYR A 74 -3.01 -15.42 12.49
CA TYR A 74 -2.66 -14.48 13.54
C TYR A 74 -3.16 -14.95 14.90
N SER A 75 -2.26 -14.99 15.87
CA SER A 75 -2.58 -15.25 17.27
C SER A 75 -3.41 -14.10 17.86
N ASN A 76 -4.22 -14.41 18.88
CA ASN A 76 -5.02 -13.43 19.62
C ASN A 76 -5.87 -12.52 18.70
N ASN A 77 -6.57 -13.13 17.74
CA ASN A 77 -7.39 -12.39 16.80
C ASN A 77 -8.65 -11.84 17.50
N GLN A 78 -8.65 -10.53 17.81
CA GLN A 78 -9.79 -9.88 18.45
C GLN A 78 -11.05 -9.84 17.58
N PHE A 79 -10.92 -10.13 16.28
CA PHE A 79 -12.04 -10.11 15.35
C PHE A 79 -12.81 -11.43 15.28
N ASP A 80 -12.32 -12.51 15.92
CA ASP A 80 -12.98 -13.82 15.91
C ASP A 80 -14.44 -13.77 16.38
N TRP A 81 -14.79 -12.77 17.19
CA TRP A 81 -16.11 -12.56 17.76
C TRP A 81 -16.70 -11.17 17.45
N ALA A 82 -16.05 -10.39 16.57
CA ALA A 82 -16.47 -9.02 16.29
C ALA A 82 -17.59 -8.95 15.21
N ASP A 83 -17.64 -9.93 14.32
CA ASP A 83 -18.62 -9.95 13.22
C ASP A 83 -19.97 -10.52 13.67
N THR A 84 -20.98 -9.65 13.71
CA THR A 84 -22.37 -10.00 14.04
C THR A 84 -23.23 -10.30 12.80
N THR A 85 -22.63 -10.35 11.61
CA THR A 85 -23.35 -10.57 10.35
C THR A 85 -23.98 -11.97 10.32
N GLU A 86 -25.29 -12.01 10.09
CA GLU A 86 -26.05 -13.24 9.91
C GLU A 86 -25.81 -13.84 8.51
N ASN A 87 -26.00 -15.15 8.36
CA ASN A 87 -25.90 -15.89 7.09
C ASN A 87 -24.49 -16.07 6.48
N LEU A 88 -23.42 -15.75 7.20
CA LEU A 88 -22.07 -16.17 6.81
C LEU A 88 -21.80 -17.59 7.30
N ASN A 89 -21.26 -18.44 6.43
CA ASN A 89 -20.71 -19.73 6.85
C ASN A 89 -19.40 -19.54 7.63
N ASP A 90 -19.00 -20.54 8.42
CA ASP A 90 -17.82 -20.46 9.29
C ASP A 90 -16.51 -20.22 8.52
N TYR A 91 -16.41 -20.72 7.28
CA TYR A 91 -15.24 -20.51 6.44
C TYR A 91 -15.11 -19.04 6.01
N GLU A 92 -16.18 -18.47 5.45
CA GLU A 92 -16.24 -17.05 5.08
C GLU A 92 -15.97 -16.14 6.28
N ARG A 93 -16.59 -16.44 7.42
CA ARG A 93 -16.37 -15.70 8.67
C ARG A 93 -14.90 -15.76 9.11
N GLY A 94 -14.28 -16.94 9.06
CA GLY A 94 -12.86 -17.10 9.37
C GLY A 94 -11.93 -16.29 8.45
N GLN A 95 -12.24 -16.23 7.16
CA GLN A 95 -11.49 -15.42 6.20
C GLN A 95 -11.62 -13.92 6.49
N ILE A 96 -12.84 -13.46 6.78
CA ILE A 96 -13.12 -12.05 7.13
C ILE A 96 -12.39 -11.67 8.42
N ASN A 97 -12.45 -12.51 9.44
CA ASN A 97 -11.79 -12.26 10.73
C ASN A 97 -10.27 -12.20 10.58
N THR A 98 -9.68 -13.10 9.77
CA THR A 98 -8.25 -13.07 9.46
C THR A 98 -7.87 -11.79 8.73
N TYR A 99 -8.63 -11.44 7.69
CA TYR A 99 -8.37 -10.22 6.91
C TYR A 99 -8.47 -8.96 7.79
N ALA A 100 -9.49 -8.86 8.63
CA ALA A 100 -9.66 -7.75 9.57
C ALA A 100 -8.46 -7.60 10.53
N LYS A 101 -7.93 -8.72 11.02
CA LYS A 101 -6.70 -8.72 11.83
C LYS A 101 -5.48 -8.26 11.05
N GLY A 102 -5.31 -8.74 9.82
CA GLY A 102 -4.23 -8.31 8.93
C GLY A 102 -4.28 -6.81 8.62
N VAL A 103 -5.47 -6.27 8.33
CA VAL A 103 -5.68 -4.83 8.13
C VAL A 103 -5.40 -4.03 9.41
N ASN A 104 -5.82 -4.51 10.58
CA ASN A 104 -5.49 -3.86 11.85
C ASN A 104 -3.98 -3.80 12.13
N ILE A 105 -3.25 -4.86 11.80
CA ILE A 105 -1.78 -4.87 11.88
C ILE A 105 -1.18 -3.87 10.88
N THR A 106 -1.72 -3.84 9.66
CA THR A 106 -1.29 -2.93 8.58
C THR A 106 -1.50 -1.46 8.96
N ASP A 107 -2.61 -1.14 9.62
CA ASP A 107 -2.90 0.20 10.13
C ASP A 107 -1.79 0.68 11.10
N GLN A 108 -1.43 -0.14 12.09
CA GLN A 108 -0.35 0.19 13.02
C GLN A 108 1.01 0.30 12.30
N ALA A 109 1.33 -0.64 11.41
CA ALA A 109 2.58 -0.60 10.64
C ALA A 109 2.67 0.66 9.74
N THR A 110 1.53 1.10 9.19
CA THR A 110 1.44 2.31 8.37
C THR A 110 1.66 3.56 9.22
N ILE A 111 1.06 3.63 10.42
CA ILE A 111 1.30 4.72 11.38
C ILE A 111 2.80 4.82 11.71
N ASP A 112 3.42 3.69 12.04
CA ASP A 112 4.85 3.64 12.39
C ASP A 112 5.73 4.04 11.20
N PHE A 113 5.39 3.59 9.99
CA PHE A 113 6.08 3.98 8.76
C PHE A 113 5.99 5.49 8.50
N LEU A 114 4.79 6.08 8.57
CA LEU A 114 4.62 7.53 8.38
C LEU A 114 5.34 8.34 9.47
N ASN A 115 5.38 7.83 10.70
CA ASN A 115 6.15 8.43 11.79
C ASN A 115 7.67 8.41 11.51
N GLN A 116 8.21 7.31 10.98
CA GLN A 116 9.61 7.24 10.55
C GLN A 116 9.89 8.20 9.37
N LEU A 117 8.99 8.29 8.39
CA LEU A 117 9.15 9.25 7.29
C LEU A 117 9.11 10.71 7.76
N ASN A 118 8.41 10.99 8.86
CA ASN A 118 8.40 12.32 9.49
C ASN A 118 9.72 12.71 10.16
N THR A 119 10.59 11.75 10.49
CA THR A 119 11.92 12.06 11.03
C THR A 119 12.96 12.33 9.94
N ILE A 120 12.59 12.23 8.66
CA ILE A 120 13.48 12.48 7.53
C ILE A 120 13.42 13.96 7.15
N ASP A 121 14.57 14.65 7.16
CA ASP A 121 14.72 16.08 6.83
C ASP A 121 14.59 16.41 5.32
N LYS A 122 14.00 15.51 4.53
CA LYS A 122 13.77 15.66 3.10
C LYS A 122 12.28 15.55 2.80
N PRO A 123 11.73 16.31 1.84
CA PRO A 123 10.34 16.18 1.44
C PRO A 123 10.02 14.76 0.95
N VAL A 124 9.03 14.11 1.55
CA VAL A 124 8.50 12.80 1.16
C VAL A 124 7.00 12.92 0.95
N THR A 125 6.50 12.38 -0.15
CA THR A 125 5.07 12.21 -0.41
C THR A 125 4.77 10.74 -0.61
N VAL A 126 3.79 10.22 0.12
CA VAL A 126 3.29 8.84 0.05
C VAL A 126 1.93 8.86 -0.63
N VAL A 127 1.79 8.04 -1.66
CA VAL A 127 0.49 7.63 -2.20
C VAL A 127 0.26 6.21 -1.72
N PHE A 128 -0.74 6.04 -0.86
CA PHE A 128 -1.17 4.73 -0.38
C PHE A 128 -2.55 4.44 -0.95
N TYR A 129 -2.78 3.22 -1.42
CA TYR A 129 -4.09 2.78 -1.90
C TYR A 129 -4.23 1.27 -1.80
N GLY A 130 -5.46 0.80 -1.53
CA GLY A 130 -5.80 -0.61 -1.72
C GLY A 130 -5.96 -0.92 -3.21
N ASP A 131 -5.42 -2.06 -3.66
CA ASP A 131 -5.51 -2.49 -5.06
C ASP A 131 -6.87 -3.10 -5.40
N HIS A 132 -7.44 -3.90 -4.50
CA HIS A 132 -8.80 -4.41 -4.56
C HIS A 132 -9.30 -4.88 -3.17
N LEU A 133 -10.61 -5.10 -3.02
CA LEU A 133 -11.15 -5.78 -1.85
C LEU A 133 -10.75 -7.26 -1.82
N PRO A 134 -10.66 -7.89 -0.63
CA PRO A 134 -10.37 -9.32 -0.52
C PRO A 134 -11.50 -10.16 -1.13
N SER A 135 -11.14 -11.33 -1.65
CA SER A 135 -12.10 -12.32 -2.15
C SER A 135 -12.91 -13.02 -1.04
N ALA A 136 -12.70 -12.63 0.22
CA ALA A 136 -13.38 -13.18 1.39
C ALA A 136 -14.90 -12.87 1.41
N TYR A 137 -15.36 -11.77 0.80
CA TYR A 137 -16.76 -11.32 0.90
C TYR A 137 -17.72 -12.04 -0.08
N GLN A 138 -17.75 -13.37 -0.05
CA GLN A 138 -18.51 -14.20 -1.00
C GLN A 138 -20.02 -13.95 -0.93
N THR A 139 -20.59 -13.87 0.27
CA THR A 139 -22.01 -13.61 0.49
C THR A 139 -22.40 -12.22 0.02
N ALA A 140 -21.56 -11.21 0.26
CA ALA A 140 -21.80 -9.85 -0.25
C ALA A 140 -21.71 -9.80 -1.78
N ALA A 141 -20.74 -10.51 -2.38
CA ALA A 141 -20.54 -10.58 -3.82
C ALA A 141 -21.66 -11.29 -4.58
N ALA A 142 -22.45 -12.15 -3.91
CA ALA A 142 -23.61 -12.79 -4.51
C ALA A 142 -24.75 -11.80 -4.83
N ASN A 143 -24.79 -10.65 -4.14
CA ASN A 143 -25.75 -9.59 -4.43
C ASN A 143 -25.16 -8.59 -5.44
N LYS A 144 -25.76 -8.50 -6.64
CA LYS A 144 -25.33 -7.58 -7.70
C LYS A 144 -25.42 -6.11 -7.31
N ASP A 145 -26.30 -5.75 -6.38
CA ASP A 145 -26.42 -4.36 -5.90
C ASP A 145 -25.16 -3.91 -5.15
N ASN A 146 -24.33 -4.85 -4.67
CA ASN A 146 -23.06 -4.57 -4.00
C ASN A 146 -21.89 -4.35 -4.98
N THR A 147 -22.11 -4.40 -6.29
CA THR A 147 -21.02 -4.33 -7.28
C THR A 147 -20.14 -3.10 -7.08
N LEU A 148 -20.73 -1.92 -6.90
CA LEU A 148 -19.95 -0.68 -6.77
C LEU A 148 -19.12 -0.66 -5.48
N VAL A 149 -19.74 -0.93 -4.33
CA VAL A 149 -19.06 -0.89 -3.02
C VAL A 149 -17.95 -1.93 -2.92
N LEU A 150 -18.11 -3.09 -3.59
CA LEU A 150 -17.08 -4.13 -3.62
C LEU A 150 -15.88 -3.82 -4.54
N HIS A 151 -15.89 -2.68 -5.23
CA HIS A 151 -14.79 -2.19 -6.07
C HIS A 151 -14.29 -0.80 -5.63
N GLN A 152 -14.58 -0.41 -4.38
CA GLN A 152 -14.11 0.85 -3.78
C GLN A 152 -13.08 0.55 -2.69
N THR A 153 -11.81 0.88 -2.95
CA THR A 153 -10.73 0.79 -1.96
C THR A 153 -10.36 2.17 -1.42
N ASP A 154 -9.82 2.17 -0.21
CA ASP A 154 -9.31 3.40 0.41
C ASP A 154 -7.99 3.83 -0.21
N TYR A 155 -7.75 5.14 -0.20
CA TYR A 155 -6.48 5.73 -0.56
C TYR A 155 -6.20 6.98 0.27
N PHE A 156 -4.93 7.36 0.38
CA PHE A 156 -4.55 8.67 0.88
C PHE A 156 -3.28 9.18 0.19
N ILE A 157 -3.16 10.50 0.13
CA ILE A 157 -1.93 11.20 -0.27
C ILE A 157 -1.45 12.03 0.91
N TRP A 158 -0.30 11.63 1.44
CA TRP A 158 0.30 12.18 2.63
C TRP A 158 1.68 12.76 2.32
N SER A 159 2.05 13.84 2.98
CA SER A 159 3.38 14.44 2.86
C SER A 159 3.96 14.68 4.26
N ASN A 160 5.24 14.38 4.45
CA ASN A 160 5.92 14.54 5.73
C ASN A 160 6.15 16.01 6.10
N GLN A 161 6.53 16.28 7.35
CA GLN A 161 6.71 17.66 7.86
C GLN A 161 7.75 18.50 7.10
N ALA A 162 8.75 17.87 6.47
CA ALA A 162 9.73 18.57 5.63
C ALA A 162 9.13 19.09 4.30
N SER A 163 7.93 18.64 3.93
CA SER A 163 7.25 19.04 2.70
C SER A 163 6.47 20.35 2.88
N ALA A 164 6.54 21.24 1.88
CA ALA A 164 5.78 22.49 1.88
C ALA A 164 4.25 22.31 1.93
N SER A 165 3.75 21.11 1.60
CA SER A 165 2.34 20.72 1.61
C SER A 165 1.95 19.86 2.83
N ALA A 166 2.80 19.75 3.85
CA ALA A 166 2.49 18.98 5.06
C ALA A 166 1.17 19.48 5.69
N GLY A 167 0.27 18.56 6.02
CA GLY A 167 -1.04 18.87 6.59
C GLY A 167 -2.07 19.45 5.61
N ALA A 168 -1.73 19.70 4.35
CA ALA A 168 -2.70 20.12 3.34
C ALA A 168 -3.71 19.00 3.05
N LYS A 169 -4.99 19.36 2.87
CA LYS A 169 -6.05 18.46 2.41
C LYS A 169 -6.42 18.82 0.98
N LEU A 170 -6.72 17.81 0.16
CA LEU A 170 -7.30 18.06 -1.17
C LEU A 170 -8.78 18.42 -1.01
N ASP A 171 -9.30 19.16 -1.97
CA ASP A 171 -10.71 19.50 -2.03
C ASP A 171 -11.55 18.23 -2.23
N ALA A 172 -12.42 17.95 -1.26
CA ALA A 172 -13.24 16.75 -1.23
C ALA A 172 -14.19 16.66 -2.43
N GLU A 173 -14.60 17.78 -3.02
CA GLU A 173 -15.51 17.78 -4.19
C GLU A 173 -14.89 17.03 -5.38
N ASN A 174 -13.57 17.11 -5.56
CA ASN A 174 -12.86 16.53 -6.69
C ASN A 174 -12.08 15.25 -6.33
N THR A 175 -11.95 14.92 -5.04
CA THR A 175 -11.13 13.79 -4.58
C THR A 175 -11.89 12.76 -3.75
N ALA A 176 -13.20 12.91 -3.54
CA ALA A 176 -13.99 11.89 -2.86
C ALA A 176 -13.96 10.53 -3.58
N TYR A 177 -13.93 10.54 -4.92
CA TYR A 177 -13.78 9.35 -5.76
C TYR A 177 -12.79 9.63 -6.89
N THR A 178 -11.77 8.80 -7.03
CA THR A 178 -10.76 8.94 -8.09
C THR A 178 -10.30 7.58 -8.60
N SER A 179 -9.53 7.59 -9.67
CA SER A 179 -8.88 6.41 -10.24
C SER A 179 -7.38 6.46 -9.92
N PRO A 180 -6.71 5.30 -9.72
CA PRO A 180 -5.26 5.26 -9.56
C PRO A 180 -4.48 5.93 -10.69
N ASN A 181 -5.07 6.07 -11.87
CA ASN A 181 -4.50 6.81 -13.01
C ASN A 181 -4.23 8.29 -12.70
N TYR A 182 -4.96 8.90 -11.77
CA TYR A 182 -4.81 10.30 -11.39
C TYR A 182 -3.91 10.50 -10.17
N PHE A 183 -3.51 9.44 -9.46
CA PHE A 183 -2.70 9.59 -8.25
C PHE A 183 -1.37 10.29 -8.48
N MET A 184 -0.72 10.04 -9.61
CA MET A 184 0.55 10.70 -9.95
C MET A 184 0.37 12.20 -10.19
N GLU A 185 -0.76 12.61 -10.78
CA GLU A 185 -1.11 14.02 -10.95
C GLU A 185 -1.37 14.67 -9.58
N MET A 186 -2.20 14.03 -8.75
CA MET A 186 -2.54 14.53 -7.41
C MET A 186 -1.30 14.61 -6.48
N ALA A 187 -0.38 13.64 -6.58
CA ALA A 187 0.88 13.66 -5.85
C ALA A 187 1.80 14.78 -6.34
N ALA A 188 1.83 15.04 -7.64
CA ALA A 188 2.63 16.12 -8.21
C ALA A 188 2.13 17.51 -7.77
N GLU A 189 0.80 17.70 -7.67
CA GLU A 189 0.21 18.91 -7.09
C GLU A 189 0.66 19.14 -5.63
N ARG A 190 0.84 18.06 -4.85
CA ARG A 190 1.37 18.13 -3.47
C ARG A 190 2.86 18.44 -3.41
N MET A 191 3.66 17.95 -4.34
CA MET A 191 5.10 18.15 -4.33
C MET A 191 5.50 19.58 -4.71
N THR A 192 4.73 20.25 -5.56
CA THR A 192 4.98 21.65 -5.92
C THR A 192 3.65 22.42 -6.04
N PRO A 193 3.35 23.36 -5.12
CA PRO A 193 2.16 24.20 -5.20
C PRO A 193 2.11 25.13 -6.43
N ARG A 194 3.18 25.17 -7.24
CA ARG A 194 3.30 25.99 -8.46
C ARG A 194 4.04 25.24 -9.56
N SER A 195 3.32 24.47 -10.39
CA SER A 195 3.46 24.47 -11.87
C SER A 195 2.82 23.20 -12.45
N ARG A 196 1.96 23.35 -13.46
CA ARG A 196 1.18 22.31 -14.14
C ARG A 196 2.02 21.39 -15.08
N HIS A 197 3.33 21.25 -14.89
CA HIS A 197 4.22 20.50 -15.80
C HIS A 197 5.20 19.62 -15.03
N ILE A 198 4.73 18.46 -14.52
CA ILE A 198 5.55 17.61 -13.63
C ILE A 198 5.66 16.16 -14.12
N SER A 199 4.82 15.70 -15.06
CA SER A 199 4.88 14.30 -15.53
C SER A 199 6.26 13.88 -16.08
N HIS A 200 7.07 14.84 -16.54
CA HIS A 200 8.42 14.60 -17.08
C HIS A 200 9.58 14.77 -16.07
N SER A 201 9.35 15.24 -14.84
CA SER A 201 10.45 15.47 -13.88
C SER A 201 10.64 14.32 -12.89
N LEU A 202 9.57 13.66 -12.47
CA LEU A 202 9.63 12.54 -11.51
C LEU A 202 10.29 11.28 -12.11
N LEU A 203 10.24 11.11 -13.43
CA LEU A 203 10.86 10.00 -14.16
C LEU A 203 12.32 10.26 -14.58
N ARG A 204 12.93 11.39 -14.16
CA ARG A 204 14.35 11.68 -14.49
C ARG A 204 15.34 10.92 -13.62
N HIS A 205 14.88 10.30 -12.54
CA HIS A 205 15.67 9.44 -11.67
C HIS A 205 15.20 7.99 -11.82
N GLU A 206 16.12 7.03 -11.70
CA GLU A 206 15.83 5.61 -11.91
C GLU A 206 14.74 5.10 -10.95
N PRO A 207 13.53 4.76 -11.43
CA PRO A 207 12.45 4.26 -10.59
C PRO A 207 12.81 2.89 -10.02
N ILE A 208 12.51 2.66 -8.74
CA ILE A 208 12.75 1.40 -8.05
C ILE A 208 11.41 0.80 -7.60
N SER A 209 11.18 -0.47 -7.91
CA SER A 209 10.08 -1.22 -7.33
C SER A 209 10.58 -2.31 -6.38
N LEU A 210 9.85 -2.49 -5.28
CA LEU A 210 10.03 -3.56 -4.31
C LEU A 210 8.74 -4.39 -4.21
N HIS A 211 8.87 -5.70 -4.09
CA HIS A 211 7.74 -6.63 -3.96
C HIS A 211 8.04 -7.80 -3.03
#